data_AF-A0AAP6GAX0-F1
#
_entry.id   AF-A0AAP6GAX0-F1
#
_cell.length_a   1.000
_cell.length_b   1.000
_cell.length_c   1.000
_cell.angle_alpha   90.00
_cell.angle_beta   90.00
_cell.angle_gamma   90.00
#
_symmetry.space_group_name_H-M   'P 1'
#
loop_
_entity.id
_entity.type
_entity.pdbx_description
1 polymer ?
#
loop_
_entity_poly.entity_id
_entity_poly.type
_entity_poly.pdbx_seq_one_letter_code
_entity_poly.pdbx_strand_id
1 'polypeptide(L)'
;MRRLLLVALSLGAALLGTLLLWPEPAPDLAAAPERGALRHQLAQRLEQGETDEEDAMLARYRQFLRAEGSLTVPTDPGLASLQLLFDERERLRRQHFSPAEQASLFAEERLMEQWTLRRKALAEVEAADRVMLGEELALWLAEQPQWFREAEANGRLLGDLQRLERLSPAERDAVLLEQLGPEAVDRLRQLAQSQQGFDRQLAGYLAELEPLLPLDRAEQQQAILARWFEPGQWRRVEALTRQRLGERP
;
A
#
# COMPACT_ATOMS: atom_id res chain seq x y z
N MET A 1 -19.58 55.37 27.59
CA MET A 1 -19.53 55.24 26.11
C MET A 1 -19.91 53.80 25.76
N ARG A 2 -21.17 53.56 25.39
CA ARG A 2 -21.63 53.07 24.06
C ARG A 2 -20.95 51.75 23.63
N ARG A 3 -21.61 50.59 23.85
CA ARG A 3 -22.55 49.83 22.94
C ARG A 3 -21.77 48.79 22.10
N LEU A 4 -21.98 47.47 22.32
CA LEU A 4 -22.90 46.56 21.57
C LEU A 4 -22.41 46.37 20.11
N LEU A 5 -22.29 45.21 19.46
CA LEU A 5 -22.90 43.86 19.50
C LEU A 5 -22.14 43.05 18.40
N LEU A 6 -21.74 41.79 18.65
CA LEU A 6 -22.35 40.55 18.11
C LEU A 6 -22.18 40.29 16.58
N VAL A 7 -21.96 38.99 16.27
CA VAL A 7 -22.23 38.28 14.99
C VAL A 7 -21.09 38.44 13.96
N ALA A 8 -20.53 37.43 13.28
CA ALA A 8 -21.03 36.13 12.83
C ALA A 8 -19.89 35.28 12.21
N LEU A 9 -20.14 33.96 12.14
CA LEU A 9 -19.74 32.99 11.10
C LEU A 9 -18.23 32.73 10.87
N SER A 10 -17.68 31.57 11.27
CA SER A 10 -17.82 30.25 10.64
C SER A 10 -17.30 30.18 9.19
N LEU A 11 -16.22 29.43 8.94
CA LEU A 11 -16.18 28.21 8.12
C LEU A 11 -14.71 27.80 7.83
N GLY A 12 -14.45 26.49 7.85
CA GLY A 12 -13.20 25.87 7.40
C GLY A 12 -12.38 25.30 8.56
N ALA A 13 -12.87 24.30 9.29
CA ALA A 13 -12.63 22.89 8.95
C ALA A 13 -11.13 22.64 8.68
N ALA A 14 -10.39 22.14 9.67
CA ALA A 14 -10.42 20.71 10.01
C ALA A 14 -10.05 19.86 8.78
N LEU A 15 -8.77 19.58 8.64
CA LEU A 15 -8.23 18.39 7.99
C LEU A 15 -6.75 18.40 8.37
N LEU A 16 -6.37 17.51 9.31
CA LEU A 16 -5.02 16.96 9.57
C LEU A 16 -4.70 16.73 11.06
N GLY A 17 -5.60 17.07 11.99
CA GLY A 17 -5.34 16.94 13.44
C GLY A 17 -6.04 15.81 14.20
N THR A 18 -7.02 15.10 13.63
CA THR A 18 -7.97 14.28 14.43
C THR A 18 -8.14 12.82 14.01
N LEU A 19 -7.24 12.23 13.21
CA LEU A 19 -7.34 10.80 12.85
C LEU A 19 -6.71 9.83 13.86
N LEU A 20 -6.24 10.28 15.03
CA LEU A 20 -5.55 9.41 16.01
C LEU A 20 -6.25 9.23 17.36
N LEU A 21 -7.48 9.74 17.53
CA LEU A 21 -8.22 9.61 18.80
C LEU A 21 -9.72 9.35 18.61
N TRP A 22 -10.09 8.56 17.60
CA TRP A 22 -11.40 7.91 17.62
C TRP A 22 -11.22 6.56 18.33
N PRO A 23 -11.88 6.30 19.48
CA PRO A 23 -11.94 4.94 19.97
C PRO A 23 -12.65 4.13 18.89
N GLU A 24 -12.00 3.09 18.35
CA GLU A 24 -12.69 2.19 17.44
C GLU A 24 -14.00 1.76 18.13
N PRO A 25 -15.16 1.89 17.45
CA PRO A 25 -16.37 1.28 17.98
C PRO A 25 -16.05 -0.20 18.18
N ALA A 26 -16.36 -0.72 19.38
CA ALA A 26 -16.22 -2.14 19.64
C ALA A 26 -16.87 -2.90 18.47
N PRO A 27 -16.17 -3.90 17.90
CA PRO A 27 -16.63 -4.54 16.67
C PRO A 27 -18.06 -5.01 16.84
N ASP A 28 -18.95 -4.55 15.95
CA ASP A 28 -20.31 -5.03 15.91
C ASP A 28 -20.27 -6.49 15.48
N LEU A 29 -20.38 -7.40 16.44
CA LEU A 29 -20.40 -8.84 16.24
C LEU A 29 -21.61 -9.31 15.41
N ALA A 30 -22.55 -8.43 15.09
CA ALA A 30 -23.68 -8.68 14.20
C ALA A 30 -23.47 -8.18 12.76
N ALA A 31 -22.40 -7.42 12.47
CA ALA A 31 -22.04 -7.07 11.10
C ALA A 31 -21.57 -8.34 10.35
N ALA A 32 -21.95 -8.47 9.08
CA ALA A 32 -21.45 -9.57 8.25
C ALA A 32 -19.92 -9.58 8.32
N PRO A 33 -19.27 -10.69 8.75
CA PRO A 33 -17.84 -10.70 8.98
C PRO A 33 -17.13 -10.29 7.69
N GLU A 34 -16.14 -9.39 7.78
CA GLU A 34 -15.25 -9.13 6.65
C GLU A 34 -14.70 -10.47 6.14
N ARG A 35 -14.63 -10.66 4.82
CA ARG A 35 -14.09 -11.92 4.26
C ARG A 35 -12.65 -12.07 4.73
N GLY A 36 -12.29 -13.22 5.29
CA GLY A 36 -11.00 -13.40 5.97
C GLY A 36 -10.98 -13.05 7.46
N ALA A 37 -12.02 -12.39 8.01
CA ALA A 37 -12.12 -12.07 9.43
C ALA A 37 -12.11 -13.32 10.30
N LEU A 38 -12.80 -14.40 9.90
CA LEU A 38 -12.80 -15.65 10.65
C LEU A 38 -11.39 -16.25 10.72
N ARG A 39 -10.66 -16.25 9.60
CA ARG A 39 -9.28 -16.73 9.57
C ARG A 39 -8.37 -15.87 10.44
N HIS A 40 -8.52 -14.55 10.36
CA HIS A 40 -7.75 -13.61 11.19
C HIS A 40 -8.04 -13.79 12.68
N GLN A 41 -9.30 -13.95 13.06
CA GLN A 41 -9.71 -14.26 14.43
C GLN A 41 -9.10 -15.58 14.91
N LEU A 42 -9.16 -16.63 14.11
CA LEU A 42 -8.54 -17.91 14.46
C LEU A 42 -7.01 -17.78 14.60
N ALA A 43 -6.35 -17.04 13.71
CA ALA A 43 -4.91 -16.77 13.82
C ALA A 43 -4.55 -15.99 15.09
N GLN A 44 -5.29 -14.93 15.42
CA GLN A 44 -5.09 -14.14 16.64
C GLN A 44 -5.24 -14.99 17.91
N ARG A 45 -6.27 -15.84 17.96
CA ARG A 45 -6.49 -16.74 19.10
C ARG A 45 -5.33 -17.72 19.29
N LEU A 46 -4.78 -18.25 18.19
CA LEU A 46 -3.59 -19.10 18.25
C LEU A 46 -2.34 -18.35 18.72
N GLU A 47 -2.15 -17.10 18.29
CA GLU A 47 -1.04 -16.25 18.75
C GLU A 47 -1.14 -15.92 20.24
N GLN A 48 -2.37 -15.81 20.77
CA GLN A 48 -2.65 -15.65 22.19
C GLN A 48 -2.45 -16.94 23.00
N GLY A 49 -2.06 -18.04 22.34
CA GLY A 49 -1.81 -19.33 22.98
C GLY A 49 -3.07 -20.13 23.27
N GLU A 50 -4.22 -19.75 22.71
CA GLU A 50 -5.42 -20.57 22.85
C GLU A 50 -5.23 -21.89 22.11
N THR A 51 -5.35 -22.98 22.87
CA THR A 51 -5.26 -24.33 22.35
C THR A 51 -6.54 -25.12 22.58
N ASP A 52 -7.64 -24.43 22.89
CA ASP A 52 -8.90 -25.03 23.30
C ASP A 52 -9.33 -26.13 22.33
N GLU A 53 -9.27 -27.37 22.81
CA GLU A 53 -9.62 -28.56 22.02
C GLU A 53 -11.14 -28.72 21.92
N GLU A 54 -11.91 -27.99 22.73
CA GLU A 54 -13.37 -27.98 22.66
C GLU A 54 -13.87 -27.15 21.47
N ASP A 55 -13.09 -26.15 21.02
CA ASP A 55 -13.35 -25.43 19.77
C ASP A 55 -12.91 -26.27 18.56
N ALA A 56 -13.86 -27.02 18.02
CA ALA A 56 -13.63 -27.89 16.86
C ALA A 56 -13.13 -27.13 15.61
N MET A 57 -13.47 -25.85 15.42
CA MET A 57 -12.98 -25.04 14.31
C MET A 57 -11.51 -24.67 14.51
N LEU A 58 -11.16 -24.19 15.71
CA LEU A 58 -9.79 -23.86 16.08
C LEU A 58 -8.87 -25.09 16.00
N ALA A 59 -9.34 -26.24 16.49
CA ALA A 59 -8.62 -27.51 16.41
C ALA A 59 -8.33 -27.93 14.95
N ARG A 60 -9.35 -27.89 14.07
CA ARG A 60 -9.18 -28.19 12.64
C ARG A 60 -8.24 -27.19 11.96
N TYR A 61 -8.35 -25.90 12.29
CA TYR A 61 -7.48 -24.86 11.75
C TYR A 61 -6.01 -25.05 12.15
N ARG A 62 -5.74 -25.42 13.41
CA ARG A 62 -4.38 -25.78 13.87
C ARG A 62 -3.82 -26.98 13.13
N GLN A 63 -4.64 -28.02 12.94
CA GLN A 63 -4.22 -29.21 12.22
C GLN A 63 -3.91 -28.88 10.75
N PHE A 64 -4.75 -28.05 10.12
CA PHE A 64 -4.50 -27.53 8.78
C PHE A 64 -3.17 -26.77 8.70
N LEU A 65 -2.90 -25.83 9.61
CA LEU A 65 -1.64 -25.07 9.59
C LEU A 65 -0.40 -25.96 9.76
N ARG A 66 -0.49 -27.01 10.58
CA ARG A 66 0.60 -28.01 10.71
C ARG A 66 0.82 -28.78 9.41
N ALA A 67 -0.26 -29.20 8.75
CA ALA A 67 -0.19 -29.91 7.48
C ALA A 67 0.34 -28.99 6.36
N GLU A 68 -0.14 -27.75 6.31
CA GLU A 68 0.31 -26.74 5.36
C GLU A 68 1.79 -26.40 5.55
N GLY A 69 2.25 -26.25 6.80
CA GLY A 69 3.67 -26.02 7.11
C GLY A 69 4.59 -27.19 6.77
N SER A 70 4.05 -28.38 6.46
CA SER A 70 4.81 -29.54 5.97
C SER A 70 4.91 -29.63 4.45
N LEU A 71 4.22 -28.75 3.71
CA LEU A 71 4.30 -28.70 2.26
C LEU A 71 5.69 -28.28 1.82
N THR A 72 6.19 -28.92 0.75
CA THR A 72 7.49 -28.57 0.18
C THR A 72 7.33 -27.29 -0.65
N VAL A 73 8.00 -26.22 -0.24
CA VAL A 73 8.08 -25.01 -1.05
C VAL A 73 9.07 -25.25 -2.21
N PRO A 74 8.66 -25.05 -3.47
CA PRO A 74 9.57 -25.21 -4.60
C PRO A 74 10.78 -24.29 -4.51
N THR A 75 11.97 -24.81 -4.79
CA THR A 75 13.21 -24.03 -4.86
C THR A 75 13.26 -23.11 -6.08
N ASP A 76 12.59 -23.49 -7.16
CA ASP A 76 12.34 -22.63 -8.32
C ASP A 76 10.84 -22.36 -8.46
N PRO A 77 10.38 -21.11 -8.29
CA PRO A 77 8.96 -20.76 -8.33
C PRO A 77 8.47 -20.54 -9.78
N GLY A 78 8.72 -21.49 -10.68
CA GLY A 78 8.14 -21.54 -12.03
C GLY A 78 6.63 -21.80 -12.01
N LEU A 79 5.92 -21.58 -13.13
CA LEU A 79 4.47 -21.78 -13.19
C LEU A 79 4.04 -23.18 -12.76
N ALA A 80 4.69 -24.22 -13.30
CA ALA A 80 4.33 -25.61 -13.03
C ALA A 80 4.53 -25.98 -11.55
N SER A 81 5.59 -25.50 -10.91
CA SER A 81 5.86 -25.79 -9.51
C SER A 81 4.89 -25.06 -8.56
N LEU A 82 4.52 -23.82 -8.90
CA LEU A 82 3.51 -23.07 -8.16
C LEU A 82 2.12 -23.68 -8.31
N GLN A 83 1.75 -24.17 -9.50
CA GLN A 83 0.49 -24.90 -9.71
C GLN A 83 0.40 -26.12 -8.80
N LEU A 84 1.46 -26.94 -8.77
CA LEU A 84 1.51 -28.12 -7.90
C LEU A 84 1.36 -27.75 -6.42
N LEU A 85 2.07 -26.73 -5.95
CA LEU A 85 1.97 -26.26 -4.55
C LEU A 85 0.54 -25.81 -4.21
N PHE A 86 -0.08 -24.99 -5.05
CA PHE A 86 -1.43 -24.47 -4.79
C PHE A 86 -2.49 -25.57 -4.89
N ASP A 87 -2.31 -26.56 -5.77
CA ASP A 87 -3.17 -27.75 -5.83
C ASP A 87 -3.03 -28.62 -4.57
N GLU A 88 -1.84 -28.72 -3.98
CA GLU A 88 -1.63 -29.40 -2.69
C GLU A 88 -2.30 -28.65 -1.55
N ARG A 89 -2.15 -27.31 -1.49
CA ARG A 89 -2.85 -26.48 -0.51
C ARG A 89 -4.36 -26.63 -0.62
N GLU A 90 -4.90 -26.61 -1.82
CA GLU A 90 -6.35 -26.80 -2.06
C GLU A 90 -6.81 -28.21 -1.63
N ARG A 91 -6.00 -29.25 -1.85
CA ARG A 91 -6.29 -30.60 -1.34
C ARG A 91 -6.34 -30.62 0.19
N LEU A 92 -5.40 -29.97 0.88
CA LEU A 92 -5.45 -29.83 2.34
C LEU A 92 -6.70 -29.09 2.80
N ARG A 93 -7.05 -27.96 2.17
CA ARG A 93 -8.28 -27.21 2.49
C ARG A 93 -9.53 -28.10 2.40
N ARG A 94 -9.63 -28.93 1.35
CA ARG A 94 -10.75 -29.88 1.17
C ARG A 94 -10.77 -31.04 2.15
N GLN A 95 -9.63 -31.43 2.69
CA GLN A 95 -9.54 -32.46 3.73
C GLN A 95 -10.02 -31.95 5.09
N HIS A 96 -9.80 -30.66 5.38
CA HIS A 96 -10.06 -30.09 6.71
C HIS A 96 -11.37 -29.28 6.81
N PHE A 97 -11.89 -28.77 5.70
CA PHE A 97 -13.00 -27.81 5.72
C PHE A 97 -14.06 -28.11 4.65
N SER A 98 -15.32 -27.88 5.00
CA SER A 98 -16.45 -27.89 4.06
C SER A 98 -16.32 -26.72 3.04
N PRO A 99 -17.02 -26.79 1.90
CA PRO A 99 -16.99 -25.72 0.90
C PRO A 99 -17.37 -24.33 1.46
N ALA A 100 -18.34 -24.27 2.38
CA ALA A 100 -18.75 -23.01 3.01
C ALA A 100 -17.66 -22.44 3.93
N GLU A 101 -17.03 -23.30 4.74
CA GLU A 101 -15.90 -22.91 5.59
C GLU A 101 -14.71 -22.46 4.74
N GLN A 102 -14.44 -23.13 3.62
CA GLN A 102 -13.37 -22.74 2.71
C GLN A 102 -13.59 -21.34 2.13
N ALA A 103 -14.82 -21.01 1.73
CA ALA A 103 -15.16 -19.68 1.24
C ALA A 103 -15.00 -18.59 2.32
N SER A 104 -15.28 -18.91 3.58
CA SER A 104 -15.11 -17.98 4.70
C SER A 104 -13.64 -17.76 5.07
N LEU A 105 -12.84 -18.85 5.06
CA LEU A 105 -11.47 -18.85 5.58
C LEU A 105 -10.39 -18.52 4.52
N PHE A 106 -10.62 -18.87 3.26
CA PHE A 106 -9.57 -18.89 2.23
C PHE A 106 -9.95 -18.16 0.94
N ALA A 107 -11.09 -17.48 0.85
CA ALA A 107 -11.50 -16.83 -0.41
C ALA A 107 -10.45 -15.83 -0.93
N GLU A 108 -9.88 -15.01 -0.05
CA GLU A 108 -8.85 -14.04 -0.43
C GLU A 108 -7.56 -14.72 -0.88
N GLU A 109 -7.03 -15.66 -0.09
CA GLU A 109 -5.82 -16.40 -0.47
C GLU A 109 -5.98 -17.12 -1.81
N ARG A 110 -7.12 -17.79 -2.01
CA ARG A 110 -7.41 -18.48 -3.28
C ARG A 110 -7.44 -17.51 -4.44
N LEU A 111 -7.91 -16.28 -4.21
CA LEU A 111 -7.89 -15.25 -5.23
C LEU A 111 -6.46 -14.80 -5.54
N MET A 112 -5.61 -14.62 -4.50
CA MET A 112 -4.19 -14.27 -4.66
C MET A 112 -3.42 -15.38 -5.39
N GLU A 113 -3.67 -16.64 -5.05
CA GLU A 113 -3.05 -17.80 -5.70
C GLU A 113 -3.39 -17.84 -7.19
N GLN A 114 -4.68 -17.75 -7.53
CA GLN A 114 -5.13 -17.70 -8.93
C GLN A 114 -4.50 -16.52 -9.67
N TRP A 115 -4.49 -15.35 -9.06
CA TRP A 115 -3.86 -14.17 -9.63
C TRP A 115 -2.37 -14.36 -9.91
N THR A 116 -1.66 -14.94 -8.95
CA THR A 116 -0.23 -15.26 -9.05
C THR A 116 0.04 -16.21 -10.22
N LEU A 117 -0.73 -17.31 -10.32
CA LEU A 117 -0.58 -18.28 -11.40
C LEU A 117 -0.82 -17.64 -12.77
N ARG A 118 -1.86 -16.82 -12.89
CA ARG A 118 -2.18 -16.16 -14.18
C ARG A 118 -1.12 -15.16 -14.59
N ARG A 119 -0.60 -14.36 -13.65
CA ARG A 119 0.52 -13.45 -13.92
C ARG A 119 1.79 -14.20 -14.29
N LYS A 120 2.06 -15.33 -13.62
CA LYS A 120 3.21 -16.18 -13.92
C LYS A 120 3.08 -16.79 -15.32
N ALA A 121 1.90 -17.28 -15.68
CA ALA A 121 1.61 -17.77 -17.02
C ALA A 121 1.85 -16.69 -18.08
N LEU A 122 1.38 -15.46 -17.86
CA LEU A 122 1.64 -14.34 -18.77
C LEU A 122 3.13 -13.98 -18.91
N ALA A 123 3.91 -14.16 -17.84
CA ALA A 123 5.34 -13.88 -17.86
C ALA A 123 6.15 -14.99 -18.58
N GLU A 124 5.71 -16.24 -18.48
CA GLU A 124 6.40 -17.41 -19.04
C GLU A 124 5.92 -17.78 -20.46
N VAL A 125 4.78 -17.25 -20.91
CA VAL A 125 4.25 -17.55 -22.25
C VAL A 125 5.11 -16.93 -23.36
N GLU A 126 5.13 -17.62 -24.51
CA GLU A 126 5.73 -17.14 -25.75
C GLU A 126 5.16 -15.79 -26.20
N ALA A 127 5.98 -15.01 -26.89
CA ALA A 127 5.61 -13.65 -27.30
C ALA A 127 4.35 -13.61 -28.19
N ALA A 128 4.09 -14.68 -28.96
CA ALA A 128 2.93 -14.80 -29.84
C ALA A 128 1.60 -14.83 -29.07
N ASP A 129 1.56 -15.46 -27.89
CA ASP A 129 0.33 -15.67 -27.13
C ASP A 129 0.13 -14.63 -26.02
N ARG A 130 1.15 -13.81 -25.75
CA ARG A 130 1.16 -12.83 -24.64
C ARG A 130 0.02 -11.82 -24.73
N VAL A 131 -0.36 -11.39 -25.93
CA VAL A 131 -1.46 -10.43 -26.12
C VAL A 131 -2.79 -11.07 -25.72
N MET A 132 -3.10 -12.24 -26.28
CA MET A 132 -4.32 -12.99 -25.99
C MET A 132 -4.43 -13.31 -24.49
N LEU A 133 -3.38 -13.86 -23.88
CA LEU A 133 -3.39 -14.19 -22.46
C LEU A 133 -3.48 -12.94 -21.56
N GLY A 134 -2.96 -11.81 -22.03
CA GLY A 134 -3.11 -10.51 -21.36
C GLY A 134 -4.56 -10.01 -21.35
N GLU A 135 -5.28 -10.17 -22.46
CA GLU A 135 -6.71 -9.83 -22.57
C GLU A 135 -7.58 -10.74 -21.69
N GLU A 136 -7.32 -12.05 -21.72
CA GLU A 136 -7.99 -13.00 -20.83
C GLU A 136 -7.78 -12.66 -19.36
N LEU A 137 -6.55 -12.26 -18.99
CA LEU A 137 -6.25 -11.84 -17.63
C LEU A 137 -6.99 -10.56 -17.24
N ALA A 138 -7.11 -9.61 -18.16
CA ALA A 138 -7.85 -8.37 -17.93
C ALA A 138 -9.36 -8.63 -17.75
N LEU A 139 -9.95 -9.49 -18.57
CA LEU A 139 -11.34 -9.92 -18.45
C LEU A 139 -11.58 -10.63 -17.12
N TRP A 140 -10.71 -11.58 -16.76
CA TRP A 140 -10.81 -12.26 -15.47
C TRP A 140 -10.73 -11.28 -14.31
N LEU A 141 -9.81 -10.31 -14.34
CA LEU A 141 -9.69 -9.29 -13.28
C LEU A 141 -10.97 -8.44 -13.18
N ALA A 142 -11.60 -8.11 -14.31
CA ALA A 142 -12.83 -7.32 -14.34
C ALA A 142 -14.00 -8.03 -13.62
N GLU A 143 -14.03 -9.36 -13.61
CA GLU A 143 -15.04 -10.17 -12.93
C GLU A 143 -14.80 -10.34 -11.42
N GLN A 144 -13.63 -9.94 -10.90
CA GLN A 144 -13.29 -10.14 -9.49
C GLN A 144 -14.00 -9.14 -8.56
N PRO A 145 -14.04 -9.38 -7.24
CA PRO A 145 -14.60 -8.43 -6.29
C PRO A 145 -13.95 -7.04 -6.38
N GLN A 146 -14.72 -5.98 -6.10
CA GLN A 146 -14.26 -4.60 -6.19
C GLN A 146 -12.99 -4.33 -5.39
N TRP A 147 -12.95 -4.75 -4.13
CA TRP A 147 -11.79 -4.57 -3.25
C TRP A 147 -10.50 -5.13 -3.86
N PHE A 148 -10.59 -6.24 -4.59
CA PHE A 148 -9.42 -6.88 -5.20
C PHE A 148 -8.93 -6.08 -6.41
N ARG A 149 -9.87 -5.64 -7.26
CA ARG A 149 -9.55 -4.78 -8.41
C ARG A 149 -8.92 -3.46 -7.95
N GLU A 150 -9.42 -2.87 -6.88
CA GLU A 150 -8.87 -1.64 -6.29
C GLU A 150 -7.47 -1.87 -5.72
N ALA A 151 -7.25 -2.97 -4.98
CA ALA A 151 -5.92 -3.32 -4.47
C ALA A 151 -4.89 -3.49 -5.61
N GLU A 152 -5.27 -4.18 -6.68
CA GLU A 152 -4.41 -4.36 -7.85
C GLU A 152 -4.14 -3.05 -8.61
N ALA A 153 -5.16 -2.21 -8.79
CA ALA A 153 -4.99 -0.89 -9.39
C ALA A 153 -4.03 -0.01 -8.55
N ASN A 154 -4.24 0.02 -7.23
CA ASN A 154 -3.40 0.77 -6.31
C ASN A 154 -1.95 0.27 -6.30
N GLY A 155 -1.75 -1.05 -6.35
CA GLY A 155 -0.41 -1.66 -6.41
C GLY A 155 0.36 -1.31 -7.68
N ARG A 156 -0.33 -1.02 -8.79
CA ARG A 156 0.27 -0.66 -10.08
C ARG A 156 0.46 0.84 -10.26
N LEU A 157 -0.29 1.66 -9.51
CA LEU A 157 -0.38 3.11 -9.68
C LEU A 157 0.99 3.80 -9.80
N LEU A 158 1.94 3.52 -8.92
CA LEU A 158 3.26 4.16 -8.98
C LEU A 158 4.01 3.84 -10.29
N GLY A 159 3.94 2.58 -10.73
CA GLY A 159 4.54 2.17 -12.00
C GLY A 159 3.81 2.75 -13.21
N ASP A 160 2.49 2.91 -13.13
CA ASP A 160 1.69 3.59 -14.15
C ASP A 160 2.06 5.08 -14.25
N LEU A 161 2.13 5.80 -13.13
CA LEU A 161 2.54 7.20 -13.08
C LEU A 161 3.91 7.41 -13.73
N GLN A 162 4.89 6.55 -13.42
CA GLN A 162 6.22 6.59 -14.05
C GLN A 162 6.20 6.34 -15.56
N ARG A 163 5.31 5.47 -16.06
CA ARG A 163 5.15 5.26 -17.51
C ARG A 163 4.56 6.51 -18.18
N LEU A 164 3.60 7.15 -17.53
CA LEU A 164 2.92 8.35 -18.03
C LEU A 164 3.84 9.58 -18.08
N GLU A 165 4.94 9.61 -17.31
CA GLU A 165 5.96 10.67 -17.42
C GLU A 165 6.59 10.78 -18.81
N ARG A 166 6.58 9.69 -19.59
CA ARG A 166 7.09 9.66 -20.97
C ARG A 166 6.16 10.32 -21.98
N LEU A 167 4.90 10.51 -21.62
CA LEU A 167 3.91 11.18 -22.47
C LEU A 167 4.06 12.69 -22.37
N SER A 168 3.53 13.39 -23.38
CA SER A 168 3.43 14.85 -23.33
C SER A 168 2.53 15.28 -22.15
N PRO A 169 2.72 16.48 -21.58
CA PRO A 169 1.93 16.94 -20.43
C PRO A 169 0.41 16.93 -20.69
N ALA A 170 -0.03 17.27 -21.91
CA ALA A 170 -1.44 17.30 -22.26
C ALA A 170 -2.06 15.89 -22.36
N GLU A 171 -1.35 14.94 -22.98
CA GLU A 171 -1.79 13.55 -23.07
C GLU A 171 -1.81 12.89 -21.69
N ARG A 172 -0.79 13.16 -20.87
CA ARG A 172 -0.71 12.68 -19.49
C ARG A 172 -1.89 13.15 -18.67
N ASP A 173 -2.21 14.45 -18.71
CA ASP A 173 -3.32 15.02 -17.94
C ASP A 173 -4.66 14.41 -18.36
N ALA A 174 -4.87 14.16 -19.66
CA ALA A 174 -6.07 13.50 -20.15
C ALA A 174 -6.19 12.06 -19.61
N VAL A 175 -5.11 11.28 -19.69
CA VAL A 175 -5.09 9.89 -19.20
C VAL A 175 -5.29 9.81 -17.68
N LEU A 176 -4.67 10.71 -16.92
CA LEU A 176 -4.82 10.74 -15.47
C LEU A 176 -6.25 11.11 -15.05
N LEU A 177 -6.89 12.05 -15.75
CA LEU A 177 -8.28 12.42 -15.49
C LEU A 177 -9.23 11.26 -15.75
N GLU A 178 -9.01 10.52 -16.84
CA GLU A 178 -9.80 9.34 -17.19
C GLU A 178 -9.64 8.20 -16.16
N GLN A 179 -8.40 7.93 -15.72
CA GLN A 179 -8.10 6.77 -14.88
C GLN A 179 -8.32 7.01 -13.38
N LEU A 180 -8.03 8.21 -12.90
CA LEU A 180 -8.00 8.52 -11.46
C LEU A 180 -9.09 9.50 -11.01
N GLY A 181 -9.71 10.21 -11.97
CA GLY A 181 -10.68 11.26 -11.69
C GLY A 181 -10.04 12.59 -11.26
N PRO A 182 -10.84 13.68 -11.25
CA PRO A 182 -10.34 15.03 -11.03
C PRO A 182 -9.72 15.24 -9.65
N GLU A 183 -10.30 14.66 -8.59
CA GLU A 183 -9.80 14.86 -7.22
C GLU A 183 -8.42 14.23 -7.00
N ALA A 184 -8.14 13.10 -7.63
CA ALA A 184 -6.83 12.47 -7.56
C ALA A 184 -5.79 13.27 -8.35
N VAL A 185 -6.15 13.78 -9.53
CA VAL A 185 -5.29 14.64 -10.35
C VAL A 185 -4.93 15.92 -9.62
N ASP A 186 -5.89 16.56 -8.95
CA ASP A 186 -5.63 17.79 -8.20
C ASP A 186 -4.68 17.54 -7.02
N ARG A 187 -4.82 16.41 -6.31
CA ARG A 187 -3.86 16.01 -5.27
C ARG A 187 -2.46 15.79 -5.84
N LEU A 188 -2.33 15.15 -7.00
CA LEU A 188 -1.04 14.97 -7.68
C LEU A 188 -0.42 16.31 -8.09
N ARG A 189 -1.22 17.27 -8.58
CA ARG A 189 -0.75 18.62 -8.92
C ARG A 189 -0.29 19.39 -7.68
N GLN A 190 -1.04 19.32 -6.58
CA GLN A 190 -0.65 19.93 -5.30
C GLN A 190 0.66 19.33 -4.79
N LEU A 191 0.81 18.00 -4.88
CA LEU A 191 2.06 17.32 -4.52
C LEU A 191 3.24 17.81 -5.37
N ALA A 192 3.08 17.90 -6.68
CA ALA A 192 4.12 18.40 -7.59
C ALA A 192 4.50 19.85 -7.29
N GLN A 193 3.52 20.72 -7.01
CA GLN A 193 3.77 22.10 -6.61
C GLN A 193 4.53 22.20 -5.28
N SER A 194 4.14 21.39 -4.30
CA SER A 194 4.82 21.29 -2.99
C SER A 194 6.27 20.83 -3.14
N GLN A 195 6.52 19.83 -4.00
CA GLN A 195 7.87 19.36 -4.31
C GLN A 195 8.72 20.47 -4.95
N GLN A 196 8.20 21.17 -5.96
CA GLN A 196 8.92 22.28 -6.58
C GLN A 196 9.23 23.42 -5.60
N GLY A 197 8.30 23.72 -4.70
CA GLY A 197 8.50 24.71 -3.64
C GLY A 197 9.63 24.30 -2.68
N PHE A 198 9.60 23.05 -2.23
CA PHE A 198 10.63 22.47 -1.38
C PHE A 198 12.01 22.47 -2.08
N ASP A 199 12.09 22.07 -3.35
CA ASP A 199 13.34 22.01 -4.08
C ASP A 199 13.97 23.40 -4.28
N ARG A 200 13.16 24.43 -4.48
CA ARG A 200 13.64 25.83 -4.53
C ARG A 200 14.18 26.29 -3.18
N GLN A 201 13.48 25.97 -2.08
CA GLN A 201 13.96 26.27 -0.72
C GLN A 201 15.28 25.54 -0.43
N LEU A 202 15.37 24.26 -0.83
CA LEU A 202 16.59 23.46 -0.65
C LEU A 202 17.75 24.03 -1.44
N ALA A 203 17.52 24.43 -2.69
CA ALA A 203 18.55 25.07 -3.51
C ALA A 203 19.05 26.39 -2.89
N GLY A 204 18.14 27.22 -2.34
CA GLY A 204 18.52 28.45 -1.64
C GLY A 204 19.34 28.19 -0.36
N TYR A 205 18.90 27.23 0.44
CA TYR A 205 19.63 26.77 1.63
C TYR A 205 21.03 26.25 1.29
N LEU A 206 21.15 25.41 0.25
CA LEU A 206 22.44 24.87 -0.18
C LEU A 206 23.36 25.97 -0.72
N ALA A 207 22.82 26.96 -1.44
CA ALA A 207 23.58 28.11 -1.93
C ALA A 207 24.16 28.98 -0.79
N GLU A 208 23.52 29.02 0.39
CA GLU A 208 24.10 29.68 1.58
C GLU A 208 25.21 28.83 2.25
N LEU A 209 25.18 27.50 2.11
CA LEU A 209 26.13 26.59 2.76
C LEU A 209 27.37 26.24 1.94
N GLU A 210 27.22 26.07 0.63
CA GLU A 210 28.29 25.71 -0.30
C GLU A 210 29.51 26.65 -0.22
N PRO A 211 29.38 27.99 -0.14
CA PRO A 211 30.54 28.88 -0.10
C PRO A 211 31.26 28.91 1.25
N LEU A 212 30.67 28.33 2.32
CA LEU A 212 31.28 28.32 3.65
C LEU A 212 32.42 27.30 3.74
N LEU A 213 33.48 27.68 4.48
CA LEU A 213 34.54 26.76 4.87
C LEU A 213 33.97 25.67 5.80
N PRO A 214 34.54 24.45 5.83
CA PRO A 214 33.99 23.33 6.60
C PRO A 214 33.78 23.63 8.09
N LEU A 215 34.68 24.40 8.71
CA LEU A 215 34.59 24.77 10.12
C LEU A 215 33.42 25.73 10.37
N ASP A 216 33.29 26.78 9.56
CA ASP A 216 32.20 27.76 9.66
C ASP A 216 30.84 27.13 9.33
N ARG A 217 30.82 26.15 8.41
CA ARG A 217 29.63 25.40 8.06
C ARG A 217 29.11 24.59 9.26
N ALA A 218 29.99 23.88 9.96
CA ALA A 218 29.61 23.08 11.12
C ALA A 218 28.97 23.92 12.23
N GLU A 219 29.41 25.17 12.39
CA GLU A 219 28.86 26.10 13.39
C GLU A 219 27.57 26.79 12.93
N GLN A 220 27.47 27.16 11.65
CA GLN A 220 26.36 27.98 11.14
C GLN A 220 25.23 27.18 10.51
N GLN A 221 25.44 25.91 10.18
CA GLN A 221 24.46 25.08 9.46
C GLN A 221 23.10 25.03 10.15
N GLN A 222 23.07 24.92 11.48
CA GLN A 222 21.80 24.84 12.21
C GLN A 222 21.04 26.17 12.22
N ALA A 223 21.75 27.30 12.27
CA ALA A 223 21.16 28.62 12.18
C ALA A 223 20.62 28.91 10.75
N ILE A 224 21.36 28.49 9.72
CA ILE A 224 20.92 28.59 8.33
C ILE A 224 19.73 27.65 8.10
N LEU A 225 19.77 26.42 8.61
CA LEU A 225 18.65 25.47 8.51
C LEU A 225 17.36 26.02 9.12
N ALA A 226 17.43 26.63 10.30
CA ALA A 226 16.29 27.24 10.99
C ALA A 226 15.71 28.46 10.26
N ARG A 227 16.48 29.13 9.38
CA ARG A 227 15.99 30.24 8.54
C ARG A 227 15.22 29.76 7.31
N TRP A 228 15.54 28.57 6.81
CA TRP A 228 14.98 28.04 5.55
C TRP A 228 13.88 27.00 5.77
N PHE A 229 13.90 26.26 6.88
CA PHE A 229 13.01 25.12 7.10
C PHE A 229 12.47 25.04 8.53
N GLU A 230 11.24 24.55 8.65
CA GLU A 230 10.60 24.26 9.92
C GLU A 230 11.24 23.05 10.62
N PRO A 231 11.23 22.95 11.96
CA PRO A 231 11.86 21.87 12.72
C PRO A 231 11.48 20.44 12.27
N GLY A 232 10.23 20.26 11.82
CA GLY A 232 9.76 18.96 11.32
C GLY A 232 10.47 18.48 10.05
N GLN A 233 11.08 19.38 9.28
CA GLN A 233 11.74 19.10 8.01
C GLN A 233 13.27 18.95 8.15
N TRP A 234 13.85 19.32 9.30
CA TRP A 234 15.30 19.37 9.50
C TRP A 234 15.99 18.04 9.21
N ARG A 235 15.47 16.93 9.73
CA ARG A 235 16.06 15.59 9.50
C ARG A 235 16.13 15.23 8.01
N ARG A 236 15.10 15.58 7.23
CA ARG A 236 15.07 15.33 5.78
C ARG A 236 16.11 16.19 5.07
N VAL A 237 16.17 17.48 5.40
CA VAL A 237 17.09 18.43 4.77
C VAL A 237 18.53 18.03 5.07
N GLU A 238 18.89 17.78 6.33
CA GLU A 238 20.24 17.35 6.72
C GLU A 238 20.70 16.06 6.02
N ALA A 239 19.80 15.10 5.82
CA ALA A 239 20.11 13.89 5.05
C ALA A 239 20.42 14.22 3.58
N LEU A 240 19.63 15.10 2.96
CA LEU A 240 19.85 15.54 1.58
C LEU A 240 21.13 16.39 1.46
N THR A 241 21.43 17.24 2.44
CA THR A 241 22.66 18.04 2.50
C THR A 241 23.89 17.15 2.50
N ARG A 242 23.93 16.14 3.39
CA ARG A 242 25.04 15.17 3.46
C ARG A 242 25.24 14.44 2.13
N GLN A 243 24.14 13.99 1.52
CA GLN A 243 24.19 13.33 0.20
C GLN A 243 24.75 14.26 -0.89
N ARG A 244 24.35 15.53 -0.90
CA ARG A 244 24.77 16.52 -1.91
C ARG A 244 26.22 16.97 -1.73
N LEU A 245 26.68 17.11 -0.48
CA LEU A 245 28.05 17.53 -0.16
C LEU A 245 29.05 16.36 -0.14
N GLY A 246 28.60 15.12 -0.36
CA GLY A 246 29.46 13.94 -0.38
C GLY A 246 30.01 13.55 1.00
N GLU A 247 29.41 14.06 2.07
CA GLU A 247 29.76 13.76 3.45
C GLU A 247 29.22 12.36 3.78
N ARG A 248 30.10 11.35 3.76
CA ARG A 248 29.75 9.97 4.14
C ARG A 248 29.39 9.89 5.63
N PRO A 249 28.51 8.94 6.01
CA PRO A 249 28.07 8.77 7.39
C PRO A 249 29.21 8.46 8.37
#